data_AF-A0A355E4G5-F1
#
_entry.id   AF-A0A355E4G5-F1
#
_cell.length_a   1.000
_cell.length_b   1.000
_cell.length_c   1.000
_cell.angle_alpha   90.00
_cell.angle_beta   90.00
_cell.angle_gamma   90.00
#
_symmetry.space_group_name_H-M   'P 1'
#
loop_
_entity.id
_entity.type
_entity.pdbx_description
1 polymer ?
#
loop_
_entity_poly.entity_id
_entity_poly.type
_entity_poly.pdbx_seq_one_letter_code
_entity_poly.pdbx_strand_id
1 'polypeptide(L)'
;MPERLLPTEQEVRSWLRERRNWGRWGKDDQVGALNLVTPARRAAAARLVRSGRSVSLSRPFPKEPGPNNALPAQHYIPWAVHAVLFAYGVALLDNALLEPLATACVEEGRDEFMLVIAPLRVVGGTGSPANPLAVF
;
A
#
# COMPACT_ATOMS: atom_id res chain seq x y z
N MET A 1 16.58 26.01 -7.60
CA MET A 1 15.36 25.46 -6.98
C MET A 1 14.81 26.57 -6.10
N PRO A 2 13.55 27.01 -6.24
CA PRO A 2 13.00 28.01 -5.32
C PRO A 2 13.06 27.47 -3.89
N GLU A 3 13.40 28.34 -2.95
CA GLU A 3 13.52 28.01 -1.53
C GLU A 3 12.16 27.53 -1.01
N ARG A 4 12.03 26.22 -0.80
CA ARG A 4 10.78 25.62 -0.35
C ARG A 4 10.69 25.82 1.17
N LEU A 5 10.04 26.91 1.58
CA LEU A 5 9.71 27.16 2.98
C LEU A 5 8.92 25.97 3.55
N LEU A 6 9.30 25.52 4.74
CA LEU A 6 8.56 24.50 5.47
C LEU A 6 7.14 25.01 5.74
N PRO A 7 6.10 24.19 5.50
CA PRO A 7 4.72 24.61 5.75
C PRO A 7 4.49 24.87 7.23
N THR A 8 3.65 25.85 7.52
CA THR A 8 3.18 26.16 8.87
C THR A 8 2.26 25.04 9.39
N GLU A 9 2.11 24.96 10.72
CA GLU A 9 1.17 24.01 11.33
C GLU A 9 -0.27 24.20 10.81
N GLN A 10 -0.69 25.45 10.61
CA GLN A 10 -2.04 25.76 10.10
C GLN A 10 -2.25 25.21 8.68
N GLU A 11 -1.25 25.33 7.81
CA GLU A 11 -1.31 24.77 6.45
C GLU A 11 -1.35 23.25 6.48
N VAL A 12 -0.50 22.60 7.29
CA VAL A 12 -0.51 21.13 7.41
C VAL A 12 -1.87 20.64 7.91
N ARG A 13 -2.46 21.33 8.89
CA ARG A 13 -3.81 21.01 9.41
C ARG A 13 -4.91 21.24 8.39
N SER A 14 -4.81 22.27 7.54
CA SER A 14 -5.81 22.51 6.49
C SER A 14 -5.79 21.41 5.44
N TRP A 15 -4.59 20.93 5.05
CA TRP A 15 -4.44 19.87 4.05
C TRP A 15 -5.11 18.55 4.46
N LEU A 16 -5.13 18.21 5.75
CA LEU A 16 -5.83 17.02 6.26
C LEU A 16 -7.34 17.06 6.01
N ARG A 17 -7.92 18.23 5.76
CA ARG A 17 -9.34 18.41 5.44
C ARG A 17 -9.56 18.67 3.95
N GLU A 18 -8.76 19.56 3.38
CA GLU A 18 -8.95 20.11 2.03
C GLU A 18 -8.27 19.29 0.93
N ARG A 19 -7.23 18.52 1.27
CA ARG A 19 -6.38 17.81 0.30
C ARG A 19 -6.40 16.30 0.48
N ARG A 20 -7.55 15.72 0.79
CA ARG A 20 -7.73 14.26 1.01
C ARG A 20 -8.61 13.60 -0.04
N ASN A 21 -8.56 12.27 -0.12
CA ASN A 21 -9.41 11.49 -1.01
C ASN A 21 -10.78 11.14 -0.40
N TRP A 22 -10.93 11.19 0.93
CA TRP A 22 -12.21 10.87 1.59
C TRP A 22 -13.32 11.84 1.20
N GLY A 23 -14.48 11.28 0.81
CA GLY A 23 -15.66 12.01 0.37
C GLY A 23 -15.69 12.31 -1.13
N ARG A 24 -14.58 12.09 -1.86
CA ARG A 24 -14.49 12.34 -3.31
C ARG A 24 -15.44 11.47 -4.14
N TRP A 25 -15.75 10.26 -3.68
CA TRP A 25 -16.65 9.31 -4.35
C TRP A 25 -17.98 9.13 -3.61
N GLY A 26 -18.35 10.07 -2.75
CA GLY A 26 -19.59 10.04 -1.98
C GLY A 26 -19.37 9.74 -0.50
N LYS A 27 -20.43 9.93 0.29
CA LYS A 27 -20.40 9.81 1.76
C LYS A 27 -20.19 8.38 2.26
N ASP A 28 -20.49 7.39 1.43
CA ASP A 28 -20.42 5.96 1.76
C ASP A 28 -19.13 5.28 1.23
N ASP A 29 -18.19 6.06 0.67
CA ASP A 29 -16.91 5.54 0.19
C ASP A 29 -16.03 5.04 1.35
N GLN A 30 -15.57 3.79 1.23
CA GLN A 30 -14.72 3.13 2.23
C GLN A 30 -13.33 2.77 1.69
N VAL A 31 -13.02 3.10 0.42
CA VAL A 31 -11.76 2.66 -0.23
C VAL A 31 -10.89 3.80 -0.73
N GLY A 32 -11.40 5.05 -0.74
CA GLY A 32 -10.59 6.24 -0.95
C GLY A 32 -9.83 6.19 -2.29
N ALA A 33 -8.53 6.47 -2.27
CA ALA A 33 -7.68 6.51 -3.46
C ALA A 33 -7.67 5.20 -4.26
N LEU A 34 -8.06 4.06 -3.69
CA LEU A 34 -8.19 2.80 -4.44
C LEU A 34 -9.28 2.88 -5.53
N ASN A 35 -10.23 3.80 -5.43
CA ASN A 35 -11.16 4.10 -6.52
C ASN A 35 -10.46 4.53 -7.83
N LEU A 36 -9.19 4.99 -7.74
CA LEU A 36 -8.37 5.30 -8.91
C LEU A 36 -7.86 4.05 -9.64
N VAL A 37 -7.94 2.86 -9.04
CA VAL A 37 -7.61 1.57 -9.67
C VAL A 37 -8.81 1.10 -10.49
N THR A 38 -9.04 1.77 -11.62
CA THR A 38 -10.19 1.52 -12.50
C THR A 38 -10.06 0.22 -13.30
N PRO A 39 -11.16 -0.30 -13.90
CA PRO A 39 -11.08 -1.45 -14.81
C PRO A 39 -10.06 -1.26 -15.94
N ALA A 40 -9.97 -0.05 -16.51
CA ALA A 40 -9.01 0.27 -17.56
C ALA A 40 -7.55 0.17 -17.07
N ARG A 41 -7.27 0.64 -15.84
CA ARG A 41 -5.93 0.49 -15.24
C ARG A 41 -5.61 -0.97 -14.90
N ARG A 42 -6.59 -1.74 -14.42
CA ARG A 42 -6.42 -3.19 -14.20
C ARG A 42 -6.09 -3.91 -15.51
N ALA A 43 -6.81 -3.62 -16.60
CA ALA A 43 -6.52 -4.18 -17.90
C ALA A 43 -5.15 -3.75 -18.44
N ALA A 44 -4.72 -2.51 -18.18
CA ALA A 44 -3.38 -2.04 -18.53
C ALA A 44 -2.28 -2.78 -17.77
N ALA A 45 -2.44 -2.97 -16.46
CA ALA A 45 -1.51 -3.76 -15.65
C ALA A 45 -1.46 -5.22 -16.11
N ALA A 46 -2.60 -5.83 -16.43
CA ALA A 46 -2.66 -7.20 -16.94
C ALA A 46 -1.87 -7.40 -18.24
N ARG A 47 -1.75 -6.36 -19.10
CA ARG A 47 -0.92 -6.41 -20.31
C ARG A 47 0.58 -6.36 -20.05
N LEU A 48 1.01 -6.11 -18.81
CA LEU A 48 2.44 -6.16 -18.45
C LEU A 48 2.95 -7.59 -18.27
N VAL A 49 2.04 -8.55 -18.06
CA VAL A 49 2.32 -9.99 -17.91
C VAL A 49 2.77 -10.57 -19.26
N ARG A 50 3.95 -11.19 -19.27
CA ARG A 50 4.65 -11.77 -20.43
C ARG A 50 5.15 -13.18 -20.12
N SER A 51 5.83 -13.40 -19.00
CA SER A 51 6.42 -14.71 -18.66
C SER A 51 5.48 -15.60 -17.85
N GLY A 52 4.50 -15.00 -17.17
CA GLY A 52 3.61 -15.67 -16.21
C GLY A 52 4.28 -15.94 -14.86
N ARG A 53 5.55 -15.54 -14.67
CA ARG A 53 6.24 -15.71 -13.40
C ARG A 53 5.53 -14.93 -12.30
N SER A 54 5.21 -15.61 -11.22
CA SER A 54 4.60 -15.01 -10.03
C SER A 54 5.58 -14.98 -8.88
N VAL A 55 5.76 -13.80 -8.28
CA VAL A 55 6.63 -13.57 -7.13
C VAL A 55 5.80 -13.14 -5.94
N SER A 56 5.84 -13.92 -4.87
CA SER A 56 5.20 -13.61 -3.60
C SER A 56 6.00 -12.54 -2.85
N LEU A 57 5.32 -11.47 -2.41
CA LEU A 57 5.89 -10.43 -1.57
C LEU A 57 5.53 -10.63 -0.08
N SER A 58 4.90 -11.74 0.29
CA SER A 58 4.61 -12.05 1.68
C SER A 58 5.87 -12.45 2.44
N ARG A 59 6.02 -11.93 3.67
CA ARG A 59 6.98 -12.46 4.64
C ARG A 59 6.36 -13.68 5.35
N PRO A 60 7.18 -14.61 5.85
CA PRO A 60 6.72 -15.58 6.84
C PRO A 60 6.14 -14.83 8.05
N PHE A 61 5.01 -15.30 8.58
CA PHE A 61 4.48 -14.74 9.80
C PHE A 61 5.43 -15.02 10.97
N PRO A 62 5.91 -13.98 11.68
CA PRO A 62 6.68 -14.19 12.90
C PRO A 62 5.74 -14.81 13.93
N LYS A 63 6.15 -15.94 14.51
CA LYS A 63 5.44 -16.62 15.61
C LYS A 63 6.12 -16.45 16.96
N GLU A 64 7.38 -16.03 16.96
CA GLU A 64 8.19 -15.80 18.15
C GLU A 64 8.47 -14.30 18.34
N PRO A 65 8.52 -13.80 19.59
CA PRO A 65 8.97 -12.44 19.91
C PRO A 65 10.37 -12.12 19.36
N GLY A 66 10.54 -10.91 18.85
CA GLY A 66 11.83 -10.38 18.41
C GLY A 66 12.16 -9.03 19.06
N PRO A 67 13.44 -8.58 19.00
CA PRO A 67 13.87 -7.32 19.61
C PRO A 67 13.07 -6.10 19.16
N ASN A 68 12.61 -6.09 17.91
CA ASN A 68 11.83 -5.01 17.31
C ASN A 68 10.32 -5.29 17.29
N ASN A 69 9.90 -6.48 17.74
CA ASN A 69 8.51 -6.92 17.74
C ASN A 69 8.28 -7.95 18.85
N ALA A 70 8.21 -7.47 20.10
CA ALA A 70 8.06 -8.33 21.27
C ALA A 70 6.71 -9.06 21.32
N LEU A 71 5.71 -8.59 20.55
CA LEU A 71 4.36 -9.14 20.51
C LEU A 71 3.97 -9.43 19.05
N PRO A 72 4.51 -10.48 18.42
CA PRO A 72 4.15 -10.85 17.06
C PRO A 72 2.63 -11.07 16.95
N ALA A 73 2.06 -10.64 15.83
CA ALA A 73 0.62 -10.57 15.57
C ALA A 73 -0.18 -9.56 16.41
N GLN A 74 0.45 -8.79 17.31
CA GLN A 74 -0.12 -7.59 17.93
C GLN A 74 0.65 -6.36 17.45
N HIS A 75 -0.05 -5.33 16.99
CA HIS A 75 0.56 -4.18 16.33
C HIS A 75 0.27 -2.88 17.09
N TYR A 76 1.21 -2.46 17.93
CA TYR A 76 1.19 -1.18 18.65
C TYR A 76 2.35 -0.29 18.18
N ILE A 77 2.28 0.20 16.93
CA ILE A 77 3.27 1.17 16.42
C ILE A 77 2.75 2.60 16.68
N PRO A 78 3.61 3.57 17.06
CA PRO A 78 3.25 4.98 17.04
C PRO A 78 2.88 5.45 15.62
N TRP A 79 1.61 5.81 15.41
CA TRP A 79 0.95 5.95 14.10
C TRP A 79 1.20 7.26 13.33
N ALA A 80 2.24 8.06 13.62
CA ALA A 80 2.30 9.42 13.08
C ALA A 80 2.24 9.48 11.53
N VAL A 81 2.98 8.61 10.82
CA VAL A 81 2.96 8.56 9.34
C VAL A 81 1.80 7.70 8.83
N HIS A 82 1.54 6.54 9.44
CA HIS A 82 0.43 5.66 9.06
C HIS A 82 -0.93 6.33 9.17
N ALA A 83 -1.16 7.11 10.23
CA ALA A 83 -2.40 7.86 10.43
C ALA A 83 -2.57 8.96 9.37
N VAL A 84 -1.46 9.57 8.92
CA VAL A 84 -1.51 10.57 7.86
C VAL A 84 -1.93 9.92 6.54
N LEU A 85 -1.31 8.81 6.11
CA LEU A 85 -1.73 8.11 4.88
C LEU A 85 -3.22 7.76 4.90
N PHE A 86 -3.70 7.23 6.02
CA PHE A 86 -5.11 6.98 6.23
C PHE A 86 -5.94 8.27 6.16
N ALA A 87 -5.55 9.35 6.82
CA ALA A 87 -6.29 10.63 6.80
C ALA A 87 -6.42 11.21 5.38
N TYR A 88 -5.44 10.95 4.51
CA TYR A 88 -5.50 11.32 3.09
C TYR A 88 -6.29 10.33 2.21
N GLY A 89 -6.77 9.23 2.78
CA GLY A 89 -7.51 8.17 2.07
C GLY A 89 -6.63 7.36 1.13
N VAL A 90 -5.37 7.18 1.49
CA VAL A 90 -4.40 6.39 0.71
C VAL A 90 -4.20 5.03 1.38
N ALA A 91 -4.30 3.97 0.60
CA ALA A 91 -4.02 2.62 1.07
C ALA A 91 -2.50 2.41 1.22
N LEU A 92 -2.11 1.66 2.24
CA LEU A 92 -0.72 1.31 2.51
C LEU A 92 -0.55 -0.21 2.36
N LEU A 93 0.46 -0.63 1.62
CA LEU A 93 1.01 -1.98 1.72
C LEU A 93 2.24 -1.91 2.61
N ASP A 94 2.15 -2.50 3.80
CA ASP A 94 3.25 -2.52 4.78
C ASP A 94 3.99 -3.85 4.74
N ASN A 95 5.28 -3.82 5.09
CA ASN A 95 6.11 -5.00 5.35
C ASN A 95 6.21 -6.02 4.18
N ALA A 96 6.22 -5.54 2.93
CA ALA A 96 6.46 -6.39 1.75
C ALA A 96 7.90 -6.92 1.72
N LEU A 97 8.08 -8.18 1.28
CA LEU A 97 9.39 -8.78 1.02
C LEU A 97 9.80 -8.47 -0.42
N LEU A 98 10.76 -7.57 -0.60
CA LEU A 98 11.11 -7.03 -1.92
C LEU A 98 12.35 -7.68 -2.54
N GLU A 99 13.15 -8.41 -1.76
CA GLU A 99 14.36 -9.06 -2.26
C GLU A 99 14.07 -10.05 -3.39
N PRO A 100 13.08 -10.98 -3.28
CA PRO A 100 12.75 -11.88 -4.39
C PRO A 100 12.23 -11.14 -5.63
N LEU A 101 11.54 -10.02 -5.44
CA LEU A 101 11.08 -9.17 -6.53
C LEU A 101 12.25 -8.51 -7.26
N ALA A 102 13.20 -7.94 -6.52
CA ALA A 102 14.39 -7.33 -7.09
C ALA A 102 15.20 -8.35 -7.91
N THR A 103 15.37 -9.58 -7.41
CA THR A 103 16.00 -10.66 -8.17
C THR A 103 15.23 -10.99 -9.44
N ALA A 104 13.89 -11.12 -9.35
CA ALA A 104 13.06 -11.40 -10.51
C ALA A 104 13.13 -10.29 -11.57
N CYS A 105 13.15 -9.01 -11.17
CA CYS A 105 13.32 -7.90 -12.11
C CYS A 105 14.63 -7.99 -12.91
N VAL A 106 15.73 -8.34 -12.24
CA VAL A 106 17.03 -8.53 -12.90
C VAL A 106 16.98 -9.70 -13.88
N GLU A 107 16.40 -10.82 -13.48
CA GLU A 107 16.30 -12.03 -14.32
C GLU A 107 15.36 -11.85 -15.53
N GLU A 108 14.27 -11.09 -15.36
CA GLU A 108 13.31 -10.74 -16.43
C GLU A 108 13.82 -9.57 -17.30
N GLY A 109 14.88 -8.88 -16.87
CA GLY A 109 15.41 -7.67 -17.51
C GLY A 109 14.44 -6.51 -17.54
N ARG A 110 13.48 -6.45 -16.60
CA ARG A 110 12.36 -5.48 -16.59
C ARG A 110 11.87 -5.20 -15.17
N ASP A 111 11.42 -3.97 -14.92
CA ASP A 111 10.84 -3.53 -13.64
C ASP A 111 9.32 -3.26 -13.72
N GLU A 112 8.67 -3.72 -14.79
CA GLU A 112 7.25 -3.54 -15.04
C GLU A 112 6.50 -4.87 -14.97
N PHE A 113 5.55 -4.96 -14.05
CA PHE A 113 4.76 -6.17 -13.77
C PHE A 113 3.37 -5.78 -13.28
N MET A 114 2.44 -6.75 -13.29
CA MET A 114 1.14 -6.59 -12.65
C MET A 114 1.27 -6.84 -11.15
N LEU A 115 0.95 -5.85 -10.32
CA LEU A 115 0.82 -6.04 -8.87
C LEU A 115 -0.63 -6.43 -8.52
N VAL A 116 -0.78 -7.58 -7.86
CA VAL A 116 -2.07 -8.09 -7.37
C VAL A 116 -2.07 -8.08 -5.85
N ILE A 117 -3.08 -7.42 -5.27
CA ILE A 117 -3.30 -7.40 -3.82
C ILE A 117 -4.77 -7.68 -3.58
N ALA A 118 -5.06 -8.80 -2.90
CA ALA A 118 -6.42 -9.23 -2.59
C ALA A 118 -6.56 -9.39 -1.06
N PRO A 119 -6.88 -8.30 -0.33
CA PRO A 119 -7.10 -8.38 1.11
C PRO A 119 -8.38 -9.17 1.43
N LEU A 120 -8.45 -9.70 2.66
CA LEU A 120 -9.65 -10.35 3.17
C LEU A 120 -10.78 -9.33 3.34
N ARG A 121 -12.01 -9.76 3.08
CA ARG A 121 -13.21 -8.92 3.27
C ARG A 121 -13.65 -8.95 4.74
N VAL A 122 -12.96 -8.16 5.57
CA VAL A 122 -13.26 -8.03 7.00
C VAL A 122 -14.21 -6.86 7.21
N VAL A 123 -15.47 -7.15 7.54
CA VAL A 123 -16.48 -6.11 7.82
C VAL A 123 -16.06 -5.27 9.03
N GLY A 124 -16.00 -3.95 8.86
CA GLY A 124 -15.50 -3.03 9.90
C GLY A 124 -13.98 -3.05 10.09
N GLY A 125 -13.25 -3.86 9.31
CA GLY A 125 -11.79 -3.91 9.36
C GLY A 125 -11.16 -2.67 8.73
N THR A 126 -10.07 -2.20 9.32
CA THR A 126 -9.25 -1.08 8.79
C THR A 126 -8.09 -1.55 7.93
N GLY A 127 -7.91 -2.88 7.81
CA GLY A 127 -6.89 -3.54 7.02
C GLY A 127 -6.98 -5.06 7.20
N SER A 128 -6.20 -5.79 6.42
CA SER A 128 -6.01 -7.22 6.60
C SER A 128 -4.59 -7.61 6.18
N PRO A 129 -4.08 -8.74 6.66
CA PRO A 129 -2.99 -9.40 5.97
C PRO A 129 -3.38 -9.71 4.52
N ALA A 130 -2.39 -9.69 3.64
CA ALA A 130 -2.51 -10.08 2.25
C ALA A 130 -1.21 -10.73 1.80
N ASN A 131 -1.27 -11.55 0.76
CA ASN A 131 -0.09 -11.96 0.00
C ASN A 131 -0.08 -11.16 -1.31
N PRO A 132 0.68 -10.06 -1.40
CA PRO A 132 0.84 -9.33 -2.65
C PRO A 132 1.65 -10.17 -3.64
N LEU A 133 1.22 -10.18 -4.90
CA LEU A 133 1.91 -10.89 -5.98
C LEU A 133 2.37 -9.88 -7.04
N ALA A 134 3.64 -9.98 -7.43
CA ALA A 134 4.11 -9.41 -8.69
C ALA A 134 4.05 -10.49 -9.78
N VAL A 135 3.36 -10.19 -10.89
CA VAL A 135 3.17 -11.12 -12.01
C VAL A 135 3.79 -10.53 -13.27
N PHE A 136 4.80 -11.22 -13.81
CA PHE A 136 5.63 -10.79 -14.94
C PHE A 136 5.20 -11.34 -16.29
#